data_AF-A0A5M6J135-F1
#
_entry.id   AF-A0A5M6J135-F1
#
_cell.length_a   1.000
_cell.length_b   1.000
_cell.length_c   1.000
_cell.angle_alpha   90.00
_cell.angle_beta   90.00
_cell.angle_gamma   90.00
#
_symmetry.space_group_name_H-M   'P 1'
#
loop_
_entity.id
_entity.type
_entity.pdbx_description
1 polymer ?
#
loop_
_entity_poly.entity_id
_entity_poly.type
_entity_poly.pdbx_seq_one_letter_code
_entity_poly.pdbx_strand_id
1 'polypeptide(L)'
;MVRARGRRDVSDAGAPMPAVICLDGPLTIGTADPIRGRILEALGQHRAIEIDCAADSETDISFVQILIATHILAKQQDRLLTISGRFQLIVRNLMERAGLPGSFSSDVLSFDKASIGKSAP
;
A
#
# COMPACT_ATOMS: atom_id res chain seq x y z
N MET A 1 -3.73 -14.93 -48.51
CA MET A 1 -4.01 -15.87 -47.41
C MET A 1 -3.42 -15.30 -46.12
N VAL A 2 -4.28 -14.76 -45.23
CA VAL A 2 -4.22 -14.76 -43.74
C VAL A 2 -2.94 -14.22 -43.04
N ARG A 3 -2.89 -13.23 -42.13
CA ARG A 3 -3.88 -12.43 -41.35
C ARG A 3 -3.15 -11.20 -40.77
N ALA A 4 -3.84 -10.07 -40.67
CA ALA A 4 -3.52 -8.99 -39.74
C ALA A 4 -3.94 -9.38 -38.31
N ARG A 5 -3.11 -9.11 -37.29
CA ARG A 5 -3.56 -8.83 -35.92
C ARG A 5 -2.60 -7.86 -35.25
N GLY A 6 -3.03 -6.60 -35.19
CA GLY A 6 -2.50 -5.66 -34.20
C GLY A 6 -2.79 -6.16 -32.79
N ARG A 7 -1.88 -5.85 -31.87
CA ARG A 7 -2.21 -5.83 -30.45
C ARG A 7 -1.49 -4.66 -29.80
N ARG A 8 -2.16 -3.50 -29.94
CA ARG A 8 -2.21 -2.36 -29.03
C ARG A 8 -0.94 -2.15 -28.21
N ASP A 9 -0.17 -1.15 -28.64
CA ASP A 9 0.46 -0.21 -27.73
C ASP A 9 -0.62 0.29 -26.75
N VAL A 10 -0.77 -0.38 -25.62
CA VAL A 10 -1.40 0.23 -24.46
C VAL A 10 -0.27 0.96 -23.78
N SER A 11 -0.15 2.23 -24.18
CA SER A 11 0.41 3.34 -23.43
C SER A 11 0.80 2.96 -21.99
N ASP A 12 2.07 2.63 -21.79
CA ASP A 12 2.78 2.88 -20.54
C ASP A 12 2.89 4.41 -20.40
N ALA A 13 1.75 5.06 -20.16
CA ALA A 13 1.73 6.42 -19.68
C ALA A 13 2.25 6.33 -18.25
N GLY A 14 3.57 6.49 -18.11
CA GLY A 14 4.33 6.24 -16.89
C GLY A 14 3.54 6.63 -15.65
N ALA A 15 3.10 5.62 -14.90
CA ALA A 15 2.41 5.84 -13.65
C ALA A 15 3.30 6.74 -12.78
N PRO A 16 2.76 7.82 -12.20
CA PRO A 16 3.56 8.71 -11.37
C PRO A 16 4.21 7.87 -10.27
N MET A 17 5.55 7.95 -10.16
CA MET A 17 6.27 7.28 -9.09
C MET A 17 5.64 7.72 -7.76
N PRO A 18 5.18 6.78 -6.91
CA PRO A 18 4.57 7.14 -5.65
C PRO A 18 5.59 7.86 -4.77
N ALA A 19 5.14 8.87 -4.02
CA ALA A 19 5.97 9.44 -2.97
C ALA A 19 6.07 8.44 -1.83
N VAL A 20 7.29 8.13 -1.39
CA VAL A 20 7.53 7.16 -0.33
C VAL A 20 7.54 7.87 1.02
N ILE A 21 6.77 7.37 1.97
CA ILE A 21 6.76 7.84 3.35
C ILE A 21 7.36 6.75 4.23
N CYS A 22 8.53 7.02 4.80
CA CYS A 22 9.13 6.15 5.80
C CYS A 22 8.52 6.43 7.19
N LEU A 23 7.92 5.40 7.78
CA LEU A 23 7.42 5.42 9.15
C LEU A 23 8.35 4.57 10.02
N ASP A 24 9.24 5.25 10.72
CA ASP A 24 10.19 4.64 11.64
C ASP A 24 9.65 4.66 13.07
N GLY A 25 10.00 3.63 13.85
CA GLY A 25 9.63 3.50 15.25
C GLY A 25 8.27 2.83 15.49
N PRO A 26 7.71 2.96 16.72
CA PRO A 26 6.48 2.28 17.09
C PRO A 26 5.26 2.78 16.30
N LEU A 27 4.49 1.84 15.78
CA LEU A 27 3.25 2.04 15.02
C LEU A 27 2.07 1.58 15.89
N THR A 28 1.82 2.34 16.97
CA THR A 28 0.90 1.96 18.04
C THR A 28 -0.11 3.08 18.31
N ILE A 29 -1.06 2.84 19.21
CA ILE A 29 -2.06 3.86 19.58
C ILE A 29 -1.42 5.16 20.10
N GLY A 30 -0.25 5.08 20.75
CA GLY A 30 0.47 6.27 21.25
C GLY A 30 1.04 7.15 20.14
N THR A 31 1.25 6.60 18.95
CA THR A 31 1.77 7.30 17.76
C THR A 31 0.72 7.49 16.67
N ALA A 32 -0.54 7.12 16.95
CA ALA A 32 -1.64 7.13 15.99
C ALA A 32 -1.90 8.50 15.35
N ASP A 33 -2.05 9.54 16.16
CA ASP A 33 -2.32 10.90 15.68
C ASP A 33 -1.20 11.48 14.81
N PRO A 34 0.09 11.47 15.23
CA PRO A 34 1.16 11.98 14.39
C PRO A 34 1.33 11.17 13.10
N ILE A 35 1.17 9.84 13.13
CA ILE A 35 1.20 8.99 11.93
C ILE A 35 0.08 9.38 10.96
N ARG A 36 -1.16 9.48 11.46
CA ARG A 36 -2.31 9.88 10.65
C ARG A 36 -2.08 11.25 10.02
N GLY A 37 -1.57 12.22 10.79
CA GLY A 37 -1.22 13.55 10.29
C GLY A 37 -0.26 13.51 9.11
N ARG A 38 0.83 12.74 9.23
CA ARG A 38 1.83 12.57 8.16
C ARG A 38 1.24 11.96 6.88
N ILE A 39 0.40 10.93 7.02
CA ILE A 39 -0.25 10.29 5.87
C ILE A 39 -1.19 11.29 5.16
N LEU A 40 -1.98 12.04 5.92
CA LEU A 40 -2.92 13.01 5.36
C LEU A 40 -2.21 14.20 4.70
N GLU A 41 -1.12 14.68 5.30
CA GLU A 41 -0.29 15.73 4.70
C GLU A 41 0.27 15.28 3.34
N ALA A 42 0.84 14.08 3.29
CA ALA A 42 1.38 13.53 2.05
C ALA A 42 0.29 13.26 1.00
N LEU A 43 -0.89 12.78 1.41
CA LEU A 43 -2.05 12.68 0.52
C LEU A 43 -2.50 14.06 0.03
N GLY A 44 -2.30 15.14 0.79
CA GLY A 44 -2.56 16.51 0.31
C GLY A 44 -1.61 16.91 -0.84
N GLN A 45 -0.35 16.47 -0.76
CA GLN A 45 0.73 16.88 -1.66
C GLN A 45 0.88 15.96 -2.89
N HIS A 46 0.56 14.67 -2.76
CA HIS A 46 0.85 13.65 -3.77
C HIS A 46 -0.41 12.88 -4.18
N ARG A 47 -0.51 12.52 -5.47
CA ARG A 47 -1.61 11.69 -5.98
C ARG A 47 -1.45 10.20 -5.65
N ALA A 48 -0.22 9.75 -5.46
CA ALA A 48 0.11 8.39 -5.10
C ALA A 48 1.19 8.42 -4.02
N ILE A 49 0.96 7.67 -2.94
CA ILE A 49 1.93 7.47 -1.86
C ILE A 49 2.12 5.98 -1.57
N GLU A 50 3.33 5.61 -1.21
CA GLU A 50 3.68 4.28 -0.68
C GLU A 50 4.18 4.44 0.75
N ILE A 51 3.60 3.68 1.67
CA ILE A 51 4.03 3.62 3.06
C ILE A 51 5.11 2.55 3.18
N ASP A 52 6.31 2.97 3.55
CA ASP A 52 7.40 2.07 3.92
C ASP A 52 7.59 2.09 5.44
N CYS A 53 7.61 0.90 6.04
CA CYS A 53 7.75 0.74 7.48
C CYS A 53 8.89 -0.24 7.73
N ALA A 54 9.63 -0.03 8.82
CA ALA A 54 10.63 -0.98 9.26
C ALA A 54 9.96 -2.32 9.62
N ALA A 55 10.60 -3.43 9.23
CA ALA A 55 10.04 -4.79 9.44
C ALA A 55 9.99 -5.18 10.93
N ASP A 56 10.75 -4.49 11.77
CA ASP A 56 10.84 -4.68 13.22
C ASP A 56 10.05 -3.65 14.02
N SER A 57 9.28 -2.77 13.36
CA SER A 57 8.42 -1.82 14.04
C SER A 57 7.36 -2.53 14.90
N GLU A 58 7.36 -2.24 16.20
CA GLU A 58 6.28 -2.62 17.10
C GLU A 58 4.96 -2.05 16.55
N THR A 59 4.02 -2.92 16.20
CA THR A 59 2.78 -2.55 15.51
C THR A 59 1.58 -3.16 16.21
N ASP A 60 0.56 -2.35 16.49
CA ASP A 60 -0.73 -2.80 17.01
C ASP A 60 -1.88 -2.60 16.00
N ILE A 61 -3.09 -2.97 16.40
CA ILE A 61 -4.27 -2.89 15.52
C ILE A 61 -4.68 -1.45 15.19
N SER A 62 -4.33 -0.46 16.01
CA SER A 62 -4.70 0.93 15.77
C SER A 62 -4.01 1.49 14.53
N PHE A 63 -2.76 1.07 14.25
CA PHE A 63 -2.07 1.42 13.02
C PHE A 63 -2.78 0.87 11.78
N VAL A 64 -3.22 -0.39 11.84
CA VAL A 64 -4.01 -1.00 10.76
C VAL A 64 -5.32 -0.23 10.54
N GLN A 65 -5.99 0.18 11.61
CA GLN A 65 -7.22 1.00 11.52
C GLN A 65 -6.96 2.36 10.87
N ILE A 66 -5.82 3.00 11.16
CA ILE A 66 -5.39 4.23 10.47
C ILE A 66 -5.22 3.97 8.98
N LEU A 67 -4.47 2.94 8.59
CA LEU A 67 -4.23 2.60 7.18
C LEU A 67 -5.54 2.42 6.41
N ILE A 68 -6.51 1.71 7.01
CA ILE A 68 -7.84 1.51 6.44
C ILE A 68 -8.56 2.85 6.27
N ALA A 69 -8.62 3.66 7.34
CA ALA A 69 -9.30 4.95 7.30
C ALA A 69 -8.69 5.91 6.26
N THR A 70 -7.35 5.98 6.19
CA THR A 70 -6.65 6.83 5.24
C THR A 70 -6.76 6.32 3.80
N HIS A 71 -6.82 5.00 3.60
CA HIS A 71 -7.05 4.43 2.27
C HIS A 71 -8.46 4.75 1.75
N ILE A 72 -9.49 4.60 2.59
CA ILE A 72 -10.87 4.95 2.23
C ILE A 72 -10.93 6.43 1.83
N LEU A 73 -10.29 7.31 2.60
CA LEU A 73 -10.22 8.73 2.28
C LEU A 73 -9.46 9.01 0.98
N ALA A 74 -8.31 8.37 0.77
CA ALA A 74 -7.53 8.53 -0.47
C ALA A 74 -8.37 8.14 -1.69
N LYS A 75 -9.09 7.01 -1.61
CA LYS A 75 -9.99 6.55 -2.68
C LYS A 75 -11.13 7.53 -2.96
N GLN A 76 -11.72 8.14 -1.93
CA GLN A 76 -12.73 9.18 -2.09
C GLN A 76 -12.20 10.44 -2.78
N GLN A 77 -10.88 10.63 -2.81
CA GLN A 77 -10.20 11.78 -3.39
C GLN A 77 -9.47 11.44 -4.70
N ASP A 78 -9.72 10.26 -5.29
CA ASP A 78 -9.01 9.75 -6.47
C ASP A 78 -7.47 9.72 -6.28
N ARG A 79 -7.02 9.36 -5.07
CA ARG A 79 -5.62 9.19 -4.69
C ARG A 79 -5.31 7.74 -4.36
N LEU A 80 -4.04 7.37 -4.53
CA LEU A 80 -3.53 6.04 -4.26
C LEU A 80 -2.69 6.03 -2.97
N LEU A 81 -2.97 5.05 -2.11
CA LEU A 81 -2.18 4.73 -0.93
C LEU A 81 -1.87 3.24 -0.96
N THR A 82 -0.58 2.90 -1.04
CA THR A 82 -0.07 1.52 -0.99
C THR A 82 0.85 1.31 0.22
N ILE A 83 1.17 0.05 0.52
CA ILE A 83 2.07 -0.35 1.59
C ILE A 83 3.18 -1.21 0.98
N SER A 84 4.42 -0.98 1.40
CA SER A 84 5.58 -1.72 0.92
C SER A 84 5.46 -3.21 1.21
N GLY A 85 5.90 -4.05 0.27
CA GLY A 85 5.70 -5.51 0.29
C GLY A 85 6.16 -6.20 1.58
N ARG A 86 7.21 -5.68 2.24
CA ARG A 86 7.75 -6.24 3.49
C ARG A 86 6.78 -6.08 4.67
N PHE A 87 6.09 -4.95 4.75
CA PHE A 87 5.19 -4.64 5.86
C PHE A 87 3.81 -5.30 5.72
N GLN A 88 3.45 -5.73 4.50
CA GLN A 88 2.17 -6.40 4.23
C GLN A 88 1.93 -7.66 5.07
N LEU A 89 2.98 -8.44 5.34
CA LEU A 89 2.87 -9.66 6.15
C LEU A 89 2.51 -9.35 7.60
N ILE A 90 3.10 -8.31 8.17
CA ILE A 90 2.85 -7.87 9.56
C ILE A 90 1.39 -7.43 9.70
N VAL A 91 0.93 -6.59 8.77
CA VAL A 91 -0.45 -6.10 8.73
C VAL A 91 -1.45 -7.25 8.59
N ARG A 92 -1.19 -8.19 7.67
CA ARG A 92 -2.05 -9.37 7.48
C ARG A 92 -2.16 -10.18 8.77
N ASN A 93 -1.04 -10.50 9.40
CA ASN A 93 -1.02 -11.28 10.65
C ASN A 93 -1.78 -10.58 11.78
N LEU A 94 -1.65 -9.25 11.90
CA LEU A 94 -2.39 -8.47 12.89
C LEU A 94 -3.90 -8.50 12.67
N MET A 95 -4.35 -8.38 11.42
CA MET A 95 -5.78 -8.48 11.08
C MET A 95 -6.36 -9.86 11.36
N GLU A 96 -5.64 -10.91 10.99
CA GLU A 96 -6.05 -12.30 11.25
C GLU A 96 -6.22 -12.53 12.76
N ARG A 97 -5.25 -12.08 13.56
CA ARG A 97 -5.31 -12.17 15.04
C ARG A 97 -6.42 -11.31 15.64
N ALA A 98 -6.75 -10.18 15.02
CA ALA A 98 -7.82 -9.30 15.46
C ALA A 98 -9.22 -9.77 15.06
N GLY A 99 -9.33 -10.91 14.35
CA GLY A 99 -10.62 -11.40 13.88
C GLY A 99 -11.28 -10.44 12.89
N LEU A 100 -10.48 -9.73 12.08
CA LEU A 100 -10.94 -8.87 11.00
C LEU A 100 -10.81 -9.62 9.67
N PRO A 101 -11.74 -10.52 9.31
CA PRO A 101 -11.70 -11.25 8.05
C PRO A 101 -12.02 -10.29 6.91
N GLY A 102 -11.00 -9.81 6.25
CA GLY A 102 -11.14 -8.94 5.10
C GLY A 102 -9.83 -8.88 4.35
N SER A 103 -9.87 -9.27 3.08
CA SER A 103 -8.82 -8.82 2.17
C SER A 103 -8.85 -7.31 2.23
N PHE A 104 -7.73 -6.67 2.59
CA PHE A 104 -7.40 -5.41 1.92
C PHE A 104 -7.74 -5.65 0.46
N SER A 105 -8.74 -4.94 -0.09
CA SER A 105 -9.09 -5.08 -1.51
C SER A 105 -7.77 -5.05 -2.28
N SER A 106 -7.65 -5.82 -3.36
CA SER A 106 -6.47 -5.78 -4.24
C SER A 106 -6.12 -4.36 -4.74
N ASP A 107 -6.98 -3.39 -4.47
CA ASP A 107 -6.82 -1.96 -4.70
C ASP A 107 -5.99 -1.22 -3.63
N VAL A 108 -5.93 -1.70 -2.37
CA VAL A 108 -5.10 -1.12 -1.29
C VAL A 108 -3.67 -1.66 -1.34
N LEU A 109 -3.56 -2.91 -1.76
CA LEU A 109 -2.30 -3.60 -2.00
C LEU A 109 -2.20 -3.81 -3.51
N SER A 110 -1.84 -2.76 -4.25
CA SER A 110 -1.41 -2.99 -5.63
C SER A 110 -0.12 -3.80 -5.56
N PHE A 111 -0.25 -5.10 -5.76
CA PHE A 111 0.87 -6.02 -5.82
C PHE A 111 1.61 -5.72 -7.11
N ASP A 112 2.75 -5.04 -7.02
CA ASP A 112 3.67 -5.01 -8.15
C ASP A 112 4.06 -6.46 -8.47
N LYS A 113 3.75 -6.89 -9.69
CA LYS A 113 4.03 -8.24 -10.18
C LYS A 113 5.50 -8.41 -10.59
N ALA A 114 6.40 -7.52 -10.21
CA ALA A 114 7.82 -7.69 -10.44
C ALA A 114 8.50 -8.37 -9.24
N SER A 115 9.12 -9.52 -9.50
CA SER A 115 10.16 -10.18 -8.67
C SER A 115 9.77 -11.42 -7.85
N ILE A 116 8.99 -12.35 -8.42
CA ILE A 116 9.24 -13.77 -8.13
C ILE A 116 9.94 -14.36 -9.36
N GLY A 117 11.26 -14.18 -9.36
CA GLY A 117 12.16 -14.90 -10.26
C GLY A 117 11.99 -16.39 -10.03
N LYS A 118 11.61 -17.09 -11.09
CA LYS A 118 11.57 -18.54 -11.20
C LYS A 118 12.96 -19.10 -10.86
N SER A 119 13.09 -19.77 -9.72
CA SER A 119 14.19 -20.68 -9.44
C SER A 119 13.65 -22.09 -9.65
N ALA A 120 13.98 -22.68 -10.80
CA ALA A 120 13.85 -24.11 -11.06
C ALA A 120 15.23 -24.76 -10.97
N PRO A 121 15.30 -26.03 -10.53
CA PRO A 121 16.02 -27.05 -11.29
C PRO A 121 15.07 -27.73 -12.29
#